data_AF-A0A973D9I6-F1
#
_entry.id   AF-A0A973D9I6-F1
#
_cell.length_a   1.000
_cell.length_b   1.000
_cell.length_c   1.000
_cell.angle_alpha   90.00
_cell.angle_beta   90.00
_cell.angle_gamma   90.00
#
_symmetry.space_group_name_H-M   'P 1'
#
loop_
_entity.id
_entity.type
_entity.pdbx_description
1 polymer ?
#
loop_
_entity_poly.entity_id
_entity_poly.type
_entity_poly.pdbx_seq_one_letter_code
_entity_poly.pdbx_strand_id
1 'polypeptide(L)'
;MRSINYIIVEVDSAYNNDKDIGNGINITVNTSIESVEHINRVAKVVKAPDFTMLEEGDEVIVHHNIFRLRNDQMGLEVESNYWIEDNKYFVPLTEVFMYRRGDSDWKALDPYCFVKPIEQEQPEQVQGIYVKDMEDNYKGMVKNTGVMAYVNESLKSLGVSDGDTIAFSNYSEYEFTIDGELYYKMATKDIIGIYK
;
A
#
# COMPACT_ATOMS: atom_id res chain seq x y z
N MET A 1 -27.04 -8.40 11.83
CA MET A 1 -25.77 -8.52 12.55
C MET A 1 -24.64 -8.36 11.55
N ARG A 2 -23.82 -7.30 11.66
CA ARG A 2 -22.56 -7.25 10.93
C ARG A 2 -21.62 -8.22 11.66
N SER A 3 -21.13 -9.24 10.97
CA SER A 3 -20.14 -10.17 11.50
C SER A 3 -18.92 -9.39 12.01
N ILE A 4 -18.26 -9.92 13.05
CA ILE A 4 -17.01 -9.37 13.58
C ILE A 4 -15.94 -9.60 12.51
N ASN A 5 -15.79 -8.63 11.61
CA ASN A 5 -14.84 -8.66 10.50
C ASN A 5 -13.57 -7.89 10.89
N TYR A 6 -12.95 -8.28 12.00
CA TYR A 6 -11.77 -7.61 12.54
C TYR A 6 -10.67 -8.61 12.85
N ILE A 7 -9.43 -8.14 12.79
CA ILE A 7 -8.22 -8.86 13.17
C ILE A 7 -7.47 -8.06 14.25
N ILE A 8 -6.64 -8.75 15.03
CA ILE A 8 -5.69 -8.11 15.93
C ILE A 8 -4.32 -8.19 15.28
N VAL A 9 -3.70 -7.05 15.08
CA VAL A 9 -2.33 -6.94 14.56
C VAL A 9 -1.45 -6.21 15.55
N GLU A 10 -0.17 -6.49 15.51
CA GLU A 10 0.88 -5.87 16.32
C GLU A 10 1.90 -5.21 15.39
N VAL A 11 2.39 -4.03 15.76
CA VAL A 11 3.42 -3.30 15.02
C VAL A 11 4.54 -2.88 15.97
N ASP A 12 5.80 -3.12 15.59
CA ASP A 12 6.95 -2.77 16.43
C ASP A 12 7.13 -1.26 16.61
N SER A 13 6.88 -0.49 15.54
CA SER A 13 6.83 0.97 15.56
C SER A 13 5.84 1.48 14.50
N ALA A 14 4.95 2.40 14.90
CA ALA A 14 3.98 3.03 14.01
C ALA A 14 4.64 3.93 12.94
N TYR A 15 5.86 4.39 13.18
CA TYR A 15 6.61 5.24 12.26
C TYR A 15 7.99 4.67 11.97
N ASN A 16 8.40 4.73 10.72
CA ASN A 16 9.75 4.41 10.27
C ASN A 16 10.47 5.73 9.97
N ASN A 17 10.77 6.50 11.03
CA ASN A 17 11.31 7.86 10.91
C ASN A 17 12.84 7.89 10.84
N ASP A 18 13.52 6.78 11.10
CA ASP A 18 14.97 6.71 11.14
C ASP A 18 15.52 6.08 9.87
N LYS A 19 16.46 6.78 9.24
CA LYS A 19 17.23 6.26 8.11
C LYS A 19 18.69 6.17 8.52
N ASP A 20 19.23 4.95 8.54
CA ASP A 20 20.66 4.72 8.74
C ASP A 20 21.40 5.08 7.44
N ILE A 21 22.34 6.03 7.53
CA ILE A 21 23.13 6.52 6.38
C ILE A 21 24.56 5.94 6.41
N GLY A 22 24.80 4.94 7.25
CA GLY A 22 26.12 4.37 7.51
C GLY A 22 26.91 5.17 8.53
N ASN A 23 27.87 4.50 9.19
CA ASN A 23 28.66 4.97 10.33
C ASN A 23 27.94 5.07 11.69
N GLY A 24 26.80 4.40 11.87
CA GLY A 24 26.09 4.35 13.15
C GLY A 24 25.38 5.66 13.51
N ILE A 25 25.09 6.49 12.50
CA ILE A 25 24.34 7.74 12.63
C ILE A 25 22.95 7.52 12.04
N ASN A 26 21.96 7.35 12.93
CA ASN A 26 20.56 7.40 12.55
C ASN A 26 20.14 8.85 12.37
N ILE A 27 19.67 9.21 11.17
CA ILE A 27 19.03 10.51 10.94
C ILE A 27 17.53 10.30 10.98
N THR A 28 16.88 10.98 11.93
CA THR A 28 15.43 11.13 11.93
C THR A 28 15.04 12.04 10.77
N VAL A 29 14.52 11.44 9.69
CA VAL A 29 14.21 12.13 8.43
C VAL A 29 12.87 12.87 8.46
N ASN A 30 12.01 12.56 9.44
CA ASN A 30 10.75 13.26 9.61
C ASN A 30 10.33 13.35 11.07
N THR A 31 9.98 14.57 11.51
CA THR A 31 9.45 14.88 12.83
C THR A 31 7.94 15.14 12.84
N SER A 32 7.29 15.08 11.68
CA SER A 32 5.87 15.41 11.50
C SER A 32 5.01 14.16 11.33
N ILE A 33 4.06 13.98 12.24
CA ILE A 33 3.03 12.91 12.26
C ILE A 33 2.18 12.84 10.98
N GLU A 34 2.18 13.90 10.17
CA GLU A 34 1.30 14.06 9.01
C GLU A 34 1.80 13.39 7.73
N SER A 35 3.08 13.02 7.63
CA SER A 35 3.63 12.43 6.41
C SER A 35 3.26 10.96 6.29
N VAL A 36 2.29 10.67 5.43
CA VAL A 36 1.80 9.33 5.06
C VAL A 36 2.91 8.41 4.51
N GLU A 37 4.02 8.98 4.05
CA GLU A 37 5.20 8.29 3.54
C GLU A 37 6.03 7.56 4.61
N HIS A 38 5.98 8.00 5.88
CA HIS A 38 6.78 7.40 6.96
C HIS A 38 5.96 6.57 7.97
N ILE A 39 4.67 6.40 7.71
CA ILE A 39 3.81 5.51 8.52
C ILE A 39 4.17 4.08 8.16
N ASN A 40 4.55 3.28 9.15
CA ASN A 40 4.73 1.85 8.96
C ASN A 40 3.39 1.24 8.56
N ARG A 41 3.32 0.53 7.45
CA ARG A 41 2.08 -0.08 6.95
C ARG A 41 2.07 -1.60 7.10
N VAL A 42 3.17 -2.17 7.59
CA VAL A 42 3.33 -3.60 7.80
C VAL A 42 3.13 -3.90 9.28
N ALA A 43 2.27 -4.88 9.56
CA ALA A 43 2.03 -5.35 10.91
C ALA A 43 1.93 -6.88 10.93
N LYS A 44 2.15 -7.47 12.09
CA LYS A 44 2.08 -8.90 12.31
C LYS A 44 0.72 -9.30 12.88
N VAL A 45 0.10 -10.33 12.33
CA VAL A 45 -1.18 -10.83 12.82
C VAL A 45 -0.96 -11.57 14.14
N VAL A 46 -1.64 -11.10 15.19
CA VAL A 46 -1.69 -11.77 16.49
C VAL A 46 -2.89 -12.72 16.53
N LYS A 47 -4.02 -12.28 15.99
CA LYS A 47 -5.24 -13.10 15.96
C LYS A 47 -6.11 -12.74 14.77
N ALA A 48 -6.49 -13.76 14.02
CA ALA A 48 -7.44 -13.65 12.93
C ALA A 48 -8.67 -14.56 13.17
N PRO A 49 -9.85 -14.19 12.67
CA PRO A 49 -11.00 -15.10 12.65
C PRO A 49 -10.80 -16.27 11.68
N ASP A 50 -11.32 -17.45 12.03
CA ASP A 50 -11.17 -18.71 11.27
C ASP A 50 -11.73 -18.67 9.84
N PHE A 51 -12.64 -17.74 9.53
CA PHE A 51 -13.22 -17.60 8.20
C PHE A 51 -12.32 -16.82 7.22
N THR A 52 -11.21 -16.26 7.71
CA THR A 52 -10.26 -15.50 6.91
C THR A 52 -9.10 -16.41 6.48
N MET A 53 -8.41 -16.05 5.40
CA MET A 53 -7.19 -16.76 4.98
C MET A 53 -5.94 -16.38 5.79
N LEU A 54 -6.08 -15.42 6.72
CA LEU A 54 -5.00 -14.92 7.55
C LEU A 54 -4.78 -15.83 8.75
N GLU A 55 -3.52 -16.10 9.07
CA GLU A 55 -3.10 -16.91 10.20
C GLU A 55 -2.28 -16.08 11.19
N GLU A 56 -2.21 -16.55 12.44
CA GLU A 56 -1.33 -15.97 13.44
C GLU A 56 0.13 -16.03 12.96
N GLY A 57 0.81 -14.89 13.04
CA GLY A 57 2.18 -14.71 12.57
C GLY A 57 2.33 -14.21 11.14
N ASP A 58 1.25 -14.14 10.34
CA ASP A 58 1.30 -13.53 9.00
C ASP A 58 1.67 -12.05 9.10
N GLU A 59 2.44 -11.54 8.14
CA GLU A 59 2.65 -10.11 7.96
C GLU A 59 1.58 -9.56 7.04
N VAL A 60 1.01 -8.40 7.36
CA VAL A 60 -0.07 -7.77 6.60
C VAL A 60 0.24 -6.33 6.26
N ILE A 61 -0.16 -5.93 5.06
CA ILE A 61 -0.16 -4.52 4.65
C ILE A 61 -1.55 -3.94 4.90
N VAL A 62 -1.61 -2.87 5.68
CA VAL A 62 -2.86 -2.22 6.05
C VAL A 62 -2.92 -0.77 5.56
N HIS A 63 -4.10 -0.19 5.69
CA HIS A 63 -4.31 1.22 5.38
C HIS A 63 -3.49 2.15 6.28
N HIS A 64 -2.98 3.25 5.73
CA HIS A 64 -2.12 4.21 6.45
C HIS A 64 -2.77 4.84 7.69
N ASN A 65 -4.11 4.89 7.76
CA ASN A 65 -4.80 5.43 8.93
C ASN A 65 -4.88 4.44 10.10
N ILE A 66 -4.47 3.18 9.91
CA ILE A 66 -4.56 2.19 10.99
C ILE A 66 -3.64 2.55 12.16
N PHE A 67 -2.41 2.97 11.89
CA PHE A 67 -1.41 3.29 12.93
C PHE A 67 -1.20 4.79 13.12
N ARG A 68 -1.95 5.63 12.41
CA ARG A 68 -1.75 7.08 12.43
C ARG A 68 -2.11 7.68 13.80
N LEU A 69 -1.16 8.37 14.42
CA LEU A 69 -1.43 9.21 15.59
C LEU A 69 -2.30 10.40 15.20
N ARG A 70 -3.11 10.86 16.16
CA ARG A 70 -4.02 11.99 15.97
C ARG A 70 -3.91 12.95 17.13
N ASN A 71 -4.36 14.18 16.92
CA ASN A 71 -4.52 15.14 18.01
C ASN A 71 -5.93 15.03 18.60
N ASP A 72 -6.03 15.03 19.92
CA ASP A 72 -7.30 15.16 20.62
C ASP A 72 -7.82 16.62 20.56
N GLN A 73 -8.96 16.88 21.20
CA GLN A 73 -9.57 18.22 21.21
C GLN A 73 -8.71 19.27 21.93
N MET A 74 -7.72 18.85 22.72
CA MET A 74 -6.79 19.69 23.46
C MET A 74 -5.44 19.83 22.73
N GLY A 75 -5.29 19.22 21.55
CA GLY A 75 -4.06 19.23 20.77
C GLY A 75 -2.99 18.26 21.26
N LEU A 76 -3.35 17.31 22.13
CA LEU A 76 -2.45 16.27 22.60
C LEU A 76 -2.43 15.09 21.63
N GLU A 77 -1.24 14.56 21.38
CA GLU A 77 -1.06 13.36 20.56
C GLU A 77 -1.66 12.15 21.28
N VAL A 78 -2.57 11.47 20.59
CA VAL A 78 -3.21 10.26 21.06
C VAL A 78 -3.17 9.19 19.96
N GLU A 79 -3.26 7.95 20.41
CA GLU A 79 -3.26 6.78 19.54
C GLU A 79 -4.43 6.77 18.54
N SER A 80 -4.24 5.96 17.49
CA SER A 80 -5.25 5.68 16.49
C SER A 80 -6.55 5.16 17.12
N ASN A 81 -7.68 5.38 16.43
CA ASN A 81 -8.97 4.80 16.80
C ASN A 81 -8.96 3.26 16.86
N TYR A 82 -7.98 2.63 16.22
CA TYR A 82 -7.85 1.18 16.16
C TYR A 82 -6.96 0.62 17.28
N TRP A 83 -6.25 1.46 18.02
CA TRP A 83 -5.35 1.01 19.08
C TRP A 83 -6.11 0.39 20.27
N ILE A 84 -5.55 -0.66 20.87
CA ILE A 84 -6.11 -1.34 22.04
C ILE A 84 -5.16 -1.26 23.24
N GLU A 85 -4.01 -1.93 23.15
CA GLU A 85 -3.00 -2.06 24.22
C GLU A 85 -1.70 -2.62 23.62
N ASP A 86 -0.55 -2.37 24.25
CA ASP A 86 0.76 -2.97 23.89
C ASP A 86 1.07 -2.99 22.38
N ASN A 87 0.90 -1.86 21.69
CA ASN A 87 1.06 -1.75 20.23
C ASN A 87 0.19 -2.71 19.40
N LYS A 88 -0.90 -3.22 19.98
CA LYS A 88 -1.91 -4.03 19.29
C LYS A 88 -3.05 -3.15 18.81
N TYR A 89 -3.53 -3.46 17.61
CA TYR A 89 -4.58 -2.71 16.92
C TYR A 89 -5.71 -3.67 16.51
N PHE A 90 -6.97 -3.26 16.73
CA PHE A 90 -8.16 -3.95 16.27
C PHE A 90 -8.57 -3.44 14.90
N VAL A 91 -8.15 -4.13 13.85
CA VAL A 91 -8.21 -3.62 12.47
C VAL A 91 -9.36 -4.27 11.72
N PRO A 92 -10.22 -3.50 11.02
CA PRO A 92 -11.22 -4.07 10.13
C PRO A 92 -10.54 -4.83 8.99
N LEU A 93 -11.05 -6.00 8.63
CA LEU A 93 -10.53 -6.80 7.51
C LEU A 93 -10.53 -6.04 6.18
N THR A 94 -11.44 -5.08 6.01
CA THR A 94 -11.50 -4.21 4.82
C THR A 94 -10.32 -3.25 4.71
N GLU A 95 -9.59 -3.03 5.80
CA GLU A 95 -8.40 -2.17 5.82
C GLU A 95 -7.10 -2.97 5.66
N VAL A 96 -7.20 -4.27 5.36
CA VAL A 96 -6.08 -5.19 5.12
C VAL A 96 -6.02 -5.50 3.63
N PHE A 97 -4.89 -5.19 2.99
CA PHE A 97 -4.77 -5.18 1.53
C PHE A 97 -3.95 -6.35 0.98
N MET A 98 -2.92 -6.76 1.71
CA MET A 98 -2.06 -7.89 1.36
C MET A 98 -1.63 -8.62 2.63
N TYR A 99 -1.18 -9.85 2.44
CA TYR A 99 -0.49 -10.62 3.48
C TYR A 99 0.68 -11.40 2.90
N ARG A 100 1.64 -11.73 3.77
CA ARG A 100 2.78 -12.60 3.50
C ARG A 100 2.91 -13.60 4.64
N ARG A 101 3.24 -14.85 4.31
CA ARG A 101 3.42 -15.92 5.29
C ARG A 101 4.86 -16.38 5.31
N GLY A 102 5.59 -16.04 6.37
CA GLY A 102 7.02 -16.32 6.46
C GLY A 102 7.77 -15.70 5.26
N ASP A 103 8.61 -16.49 4.61
CA ASP A 103 9.44 -16.04 3.47
C ASP A 103 8.72 -16.09 2.11
N SER A 104 7.38 -16.19 2.08
CA SER A 104 6.62 -16.22 0.82
C SER A 104 6.56 -14.85 0.15
N ASP A 105 6.20 -14.81 -1.14
CA ASP A 105 5.82 -13.54 -1.77
C ASP A 105 4.53 -12.96 -1.15
N TRP A 106 4.34 -11.65 -1.31
CA TRP A 106 3.12 -10.96 -0.93
C TRP A 106 1.91 -11.44 -1.75
N LYS A 107 0.76 -11.56 -1.10
CA LYS A 107 -0.51 -11.97 -1.71
C LYS A 107 -1.58 -10.93 -1.46
N ALA A 108 -2.18 -10.42 -2.55
CA ALA A 108 -3.26 -9.44 -2.46
C ALA A 108 -4.59 -10.09 -2.00
N LEU A 109 -5.31 -9.39 -1.13
CA LEU A 109 -6.64 -9.76 -0.64
C LEU A 109 -7.71 -9.12 -1.51
N ASP A 110 -8.77 -9.87 -1.85
CA ASP A 110 -9.92 -9.27 -2.52
C ASP A 110 -10.56 -8.14 -1.68
N PRO A 111 -11.02 -7.04 -2.32
CA PRO A 111 -11.05 -6.78 -3.76
C PRO A 111 -9.81 -6.00 -4.24
N TYR A 112 -8.70 -6.01 -3.51
CA TYR A 112 -7.53 -5.20 -3.80
C TYR A 112 -6.52 -5.91 -4.69
N CYS A 113 -5.83 -5.17 -5.53
CA CYS A 113 -4.69 -5.62 -6.31
C CYS A 113 -3.62 -4.52 -6.34
N PHE A 114 -2.41 -4.87 -6.76
CA PHE A 114 -1.31 -3.94 -6.80
C PHE A 114 -0.66 -3.93 -8.18
N VAL A 115 -0.50 -2.73 -8.72
CA VAL A 115 -0.01 -2.48 -10.06
C VAL A 115 1.30 -1.71 -9.96
N LYS A 116 2.34 -2.20 -10.64
CA LYS A 116 3.61 -1.47 -10.77
C LYS A 116 3.45 -0.43 -11.90
N PRO A 117 3.66 0.87 -11.63
CA PRO A 117 3.62 1.87 -12.68
C PRO A 117 4.76 1.65 -13.69
N ILE A 118 4.53 2.09 -14.92
CA ILE A 118 5.52 2.08 -15.99
C ILE A 118 6.07 3.49 -16.14
N GLU A 119 7.39 3.66 -16.08
CA GLU A 119 8.03 4.95 -16.33
C GLU A 119 7.80 5.38 -17.78
N GLN A 120 7.40 6.63 -17.97
CA GLN A 120 7.24 7.21 -19.29
C GLN A 120 8.62 7.54 -19.86
N GLU A 121 8.94 7.01 -21.05
CA GLU A 121 10.11 7.46 -21.79
C GLU A 121 9.98 8.95 -22.07
N GLN A 122 10.99 9.74 -21.65
CA GLN A 122 11.04 11.17 -21.96
C GLN A 122 11.00 11.32 -23.49
N PRO A 123 10.15 12.19 -24.06
CA PRO A 123 10.16 12.41 -25.49
C PRO A 123 11.56 12.85 -25.93
N GLU A 124 12.10 12.18 -26.96
CA GLU A 124 13.40 12.52 -27.52
C GLU A 124 13.46 14.01 -27.88
N GLN A 125 14.62 14.63 -27.63
CA GLN A 125 14.87 16.03 -27.96
C GLN A 125 14.79 16.25 -29.47
N VAL A 126 13.66 16.76 -29.97
CA VAL A 126 13.59 17.27 -31.34
C VAL A 126 13.89 18.77 -31.32
N GLN A 127 15.09 19.14 -31.76
CA GLN A 127 15.48 20.53 -32.08
C GLN A 127 15.42 21.55 -30.91
N GLY A 128 15.79 21.15 -29.69
CA GLY A 128 16.03 22.11 -28.60
C GLY A 128 14.78 22.80 -28.04
N ILE A 129 13.58 22.33 -28.40
CA ILE A 129 12.31 22.81 -27.86
C ILE A 129 11.73 21.71 -26.97
N TYR A 130 11.57 22.01 -25.69
CA TYR A 130 10.78 21.19 -24.78
C TYR A 130 9.30 21.44 -25.05
N VAL A 131 8.66 20.59 -25.83
CA VAL A 131 7.18 20.52 -25.81
C VAL A 131 6.82 19.64 -24.62
N LYS A 132 6.81 20.24 -23.43
CA LYS A 132 6.26 19.58 -22.25
C LYS A 132 4.76 19.82 -22.29
N ASP A 133 4.00 18.87 -22.82
CA ASP A 133 2.55 18.89 -22.62
C ASP A 133 2.31 18.88 -21.12
N MET A 134 1.83 20.01 -20.59
CA MET A 134 1.62 20.19 -19.15
C MET A 134 0.55 19.22 -18.61
N GLU A 135 -0.26 18.62 -19.48
CA GLU A 135 -1.34 17.69 -19.15
C GLU A 135 -0.88 16.25 -18.88
N ASP A 136 0.34 15.86 -19.29
CA ASP A 136 0.80 14.45 -19.22
C ASP A 136 1.75 14.14 -18.06
N ASN A 137 1.93 15.06 -17.09
CA ASN A 137 2.76 14.77 -15.92
C ASN A 137 2.03 13.88 -14.90
N TYR A 138 1.81 12.60 -15.21
CA TYR A 138 1.46 11.55 -14.23
C TYR A 138 2.70 11.17 -13.39
N LYS A 139 3.40 12.18 -12.84
CA LYS A 139 4.69 12.05 -12.13
C LYS A 139 5.78 11.29 -12.92
N GLY A 140 5.73 11.34 -14.25
CA GLY A 140 6.66 10.61 -15.12
C GLY A 140 6.27 9.15 -15.36
N MET A 141 5.03 8.76 -15.05
CA MET A 141 4.49 7.42 -15.31
C MET A 141 3.52 7.44 -16.49
N VAL A 142 3.43 6.31 -17.21
CA VAL A 142 2.45 6.11 -18.27
C VAL A 142 1.06 6.14 -17.66
N LYS A 143 0.24 7.08 -18.14
CA LYS A 143 -1.13 7.27 -17.66
C LYS A 143 -1.99 6.02 -17.91
N ASN A 144 -2.79 5.64 -16.91
CA ASN A 144 -3.78 4.56 -16.97
C ASN A 144 -3.24 3.18 -17.37
N THR A 145 -1.92 2.96 -17.31
CA THR A 145 -1.28 1.72 -17.73
C THR A 145 -0.23 1.31 -16.72
N GLY A 146 -0.12 0.01 -16.46
CA GLY A 146 0.86 -0.54 -15.54
C GLY A 146 1.02 -2.05 -15.70
N VAL A 147 1.92 -2.64 -14.93
CA VAL A 147 2.13 -4.09 -14.89
C VAL A 147 1.48 -4.64 -13.62
N MET A 148 0.65 -5.68 -13.74
CA MET A 148 0.07 -6.35 -12.59
C MET A 148 1.19 -6.98 -11.75
N ALA A 149 1.40 -6.48 -10.53
CA ALA A 149 2.45 -6.97 -9.65
C ALA A 149 1.93 -8.04 -8.68
N TYR A 150 0.74 -7.79 -8.12
CA TYR A 150 0.08 -8.72 -7.20
C TYR A 150 -1.41 -8.77 -7.50
N VAL A 151 -1.80 -9.83 -8.22
CA VAL A 151 -3.18 -10.11 -8.63
C VAL A 151 -3.97 -10.81 -7.51
N ASN A 152 -5.24 -10.43 -7.34
CA ASN A 152 -6.15 -11.10 -6.40
C ASN A 152 -6.92 -12.25 -7.04
N GLU A 153 -7.59 -13.05 -6.23
CA GLU A 153 -8.32 -14.23 -6.70
C GLU A 153 -9.46 -13.87 -7.66
N SER A 154 -10.15 -12.75 -7.44
CA SER A 154 -11.19 -12.27 -8.38
C SER A 154 -10.62 -12.01 -9.77
N LEU A 155 -9.50 -11.30 -9.91
CA LEU A 155 -8.88 -11.00 -11.19
C LEU A 155 -8.24 -12.23 -11.83
N LYS A 156 -7.64 -13.14 -11.03
CA LYS A 156 -7.15 -14.44 -11.52
C LYS A 156 -8.27 -15.23 -12.18
N SER A 157 -9.46 -15.25 -11.58
CA SER A 157 -10.63 -15.95 -12.14
C SER A 157 -11.11 -15.34 -13.46
N LEU A 158 -10.78 -14.06 -13.72
CA LEU A 158 -11.07 -13.34 -14.97
C LEU A 158 -9.92 -13.46 -16.00
N GLY A 159 -8.86 -14.20 -15.68
CA GLY A 159 -7.74 -14.47 -16.57
C GLY A 159 -6.64 -13.40 -16.58
N VAL A 160 -6.57 -12.56 -15.55
CA VAL A 160 -5.43 -11.67 -15.29
C VAL A 160 -4.39 -12.43 -14.49
N SER A 161 -3.11 -12.27 -14.82
CA SER A 161 -1.97 -12.87 -14.12
C SER A 161 -0.96 -11.81 -13.69
N ASP A 162 -0.11 -12.15 -12.74
CA ASP A 162 1.07 -11.34 -12.43
C ASP A 162 1.95 -11.21 -13.68
N GLY A 163 2.46 -10.01 -13.92
CA GLY A 163 3.23 -9.66 -15.12
C GLY A 163 2.41 -9.17 -16.30
N ASP A 164 1.07 -9.27 -16.27
CA ASP A 164 0.23 -8.75 -17.35
C ASP A 164 0.31 -7.22 -17.41
N THR A 165 0.46 -6.66 -18.61
CA THR A 165 0.27 -5.24 -18.85
C THR A 165 -1.23 -4.95 -18.84
N ILE A 166 -1.68 -4.06 -17.96
CA ILE A 166 -3.10 -3.78 -17.74
C ILE A 166 -3.42 -2.30 -17.95
N ALA A 167 -4.69 -2.05 -18.27
CA ALA A 167 -5.29 -0.72 -18.28
C ALA A 167 -6.20 -0.55 -17.05
N PHE A 168 -6.17 0.61 -16.41
CA PHE A 168 -7.01 0.94 -15.25
C PHE A 168 -7.73 2.29 -15.42
N SER A 169 -8.80 2.49 -14.65
CA SER A 169 -9.63 3.70 -14.73
C SER A 169 -8.92 4.95 -14.15
N ASN A 170 -9.31 6.14 -14.60
CA ASN A 170 -8.73 7.41 -14.14
C ASN A 170 -8.91 7.59 -12.62
N TYR A 171 -7.89 8.13 -11.95
CA TYR A 171 -7.93 8.49 -10.52
C TYR A 171 -8.17 7.31 -9.58
N SER A 172 -7.79 6.10 -10.01
CA SER A 172 -7.87 4.87 -9.21
C SER A 172 -6.56 4.52 -8.50
N GLU A 173 -5.50 5.27 -8.78
CA GLU A 173 -4.15 5.05 -8.29
C GLU A 173 -4.05 5.45 -6.81
N TYR A 174 -3.65 4.51 -5.96
CA TYR A 174 -3.32 4.80 -4.57
C TYR A 174 -1.91 4.33 -4.24
N GLU A 175 -0.98 5.28 -4.10
CA GLU A 175 0.45 5.00 -3.97
C GLU A 175 0.82 4.28 -2.66
N PHE A 176 1.55 3.19 -2.83
CA PHE A 176 2.13 2.37 -1.78
C PHE A 176 3.60 2.11 -2.10
N THR A 177 4.46 2.28 -1.11
CA THR A 177 5.85 1.81 -1.18
C THR A 177 5.95 0.50 -0.41
N ILE A 178 6.32 -0.57 -1.10
CA ILE A 178 6.48 -1.91 -0.52
C ILE A 178 7.91 -2.35 -0.85
N ASP A 179 8.69 -2.68 0.16
CA ASP A 179 10.08 -3.12 0.02
C ASP A 179 10.96 -2.18 -0.84
N GLY A 180 10.68 -0.87 -0.78
CA GLY A 180 11.41 0.18 -1.51
C GLY A 180 10.91 0.43 -2.93
N GLU A 181 9.93 -0.33 -3.42
CA GLU A 181 9.34 -0.14 -4.75
C GLU A 181 7.95 0.52 -4.68
N LEU A 182 7.64 1.35 -5.68
CA LEU A 182 6.35 2.03 -5.82
C LEU A 182 5.32 1.11 -6.49
N TYR A 183 4.14 1.05 -5.91
CA TYR A 183 2.97 0.35 -6.41
C TYR A 183 1.72 1.22 -6.30
N TYR A 184 0.73 0.94 -7.15
CA TYR A 184 -0.62 1.46 -7.03
C TYR A 184 -1.55 0.38 -6.49
N LYS A 185 -2.12 0.61 -5.31
CA LYS A 185 -3.20 -0.22 -4.76
C LYS A 185 -4.51 0.15 -5.45
N MET A 186 -5.09 -0.77 -6.18
CA MET A 186 -6.36 -0.60 -6.91
C MET A 186 -7.41 -1.58 -6.42
N ALA A 187 -8.68 -1.34 -6.72
CA ALA A 187 -9.71 -2.35 -6.58
C ALA A 187 -9.89 -3.14 -7.89
N THR A 188 -10.41 -4.37 -7.81
CA THR A 188 -10.73 -5.24 -8.96
C THR A 188 -11.51 -4.50 -10.04
N LYS A 189 -12.49 -3.68 -9.65
CA LYS A 189 -13.35 -2.91 -10.56
C LYS A 189 -12.60 -1.82 -11.34
N ASP A 190 -11.42 -1.41 -10.88
CA ASP A 190 -10.66 -0.32 -11.47
C ASP A 190 -9.81 -0.83 -12.64
N ILE A 191 -9.57 -2.15 -12.72
CA ILE A 191 -8.92 -2.81 -13.85
C ILE A 191 -9.93 -2.96 -14.99
N ILE A 192 -9.66 -2.32 -16.12
CA ILE A 192 -10.60 -2.21 -17.26
C ILE A 192 -10.15 -2.97 -18.51
N GLY A 193 -8.90 -3.44 -18.56
CA GLY A 193 -8.39 -4.19 -19.70
C GLY A 193 -7.02 -4.82 -19.48
N ILE A 194 -6.68 -5.78 -20.34
CA ILE A 194 -5.37 -6.44 -20.41
C ILE A 194 -4.83 -6.27 -21.83
N TYR A 195 -3.57 -5.90 -21.96
CA TYR A 195 -2.85 -5.90 -23.24
C TYR A 195 -2.22 -7.28 -23.41
N LYS A 196 -2.71 -8.06 -24.38
CA LYS A 196 -2.17 -9.39 -24.73
C LYS A 196 -1.43 -9.35 -26.06
#